data_AF-A0A2J8TUG8-F1
#
_entry.id   AF-A0A2J8TUG8-F1
#
_cell.length_a   1.000
_cell.length_b   1.000
_cell.length_c   1.000
_cell.angle_alpha   90.00
_cell.angle_beta   90.00
_cell.angle_gamma   90.00
#
_symmetry.space_group_name_H-M   'P 1'
#
loop_
_entity.id
_entity.type
_entity.pdbx_description
1 polymer ?
#
loop_
_entity_poly.entity_id
_entity_poly.type
_entity_poly.pdbx_seq_one_letter_code
_entity_poly.pdbx_strand_id
1 'polypeptide(L)'
;KMRWSGLNAIQFYVPWNYHEPQPGVYNFNGSRDLIAFLNEAALANLLVILRPGPYICAEWEMGGLPSWLLQKPEIHLRTSDPDFLAAVDSWFKVLLPKIYPWLYHNGGNIISIQVENEYGSYRACDFSYMRHLAGLFRALLGEKILLFTTDGPEGLKCGSLQGLYTTVDFGPGLKQGLGVESGE
;
A
#
# COMPACT_ATOMS: atom_id res chain seq x y z
N LYS A 1 3.45 -21.32 -10.79
CA LYS A 1 4.87 -21.43 -10.35
C LYS A 1 5.01 -21.08 -8.87
N MET A 2 4.63 -19.87 -8.43
CA MET A 2 4.66 -19.45 -7.02
C MET A 2 3.97 -20.43 -6.04
N ARG A 3 2.77 -20.92 -6.39
CA ARG A 3 2.11 -21.94 -5.57
C ARG A 3 2.94 -23.24 -5.44
N TRP A 4 3.51 -23.69 -6.55
CA TRP A 4 4.34 -24.90 -6.59
C TRP A 4 5.68 -24.76 -5.87
N SER A 5 6.16 -23.53 -5.64
CA SER A 5 7.34 -23.29 -4.79
C SER A 5 7.00 -23.27 -3.29
N GLY A 6 5.76 -23.60 -2.90
CA GLY A 6 5.33 -23.70 -1.50
C GLY A 6 4.71 -22.44 -0.91
N LEU A 7 4.55 -21.37 -1.70
CA LEU A 7 3.90 -20.14 -1.21
C LEU A 7 2.40 -20.37 -0.97
N ASN A 8 1.89 -19.78 0.11
CA ASN A 8 0.46 -19.75 0.45
C ASN A 8 -0.17 -18.37 0.24
N ALA A 9 0.64 -17.35 -0.01
CA ALA A 9 0.22 -15.98 -0.27
C ALA A 9 1.09 -15.34 -1.35
N ILE A 10 0.55 -14.32 -2.00
CA ILE A 10 1.27 -13.40 -2.88
C ILE A 10 1.11 -11.98 -2.37
N GLN A 11 2.08 -11.15 -2.69
CA GLN A 11 2.05 -9.72 -2.40
C GLN A 11 2.29 -8.95 -3.70
N PHE A 12 1.53 -7.88 -3.92
CA PHE A 12 1.71 -7.04 -5.09
C PHE A 12 1.25 -5.60 -4.83
N TYR A 13 1.76 -4.69 -5.66
CA TYR A 13 1.40 -3.28 -5.65
C TYR A 13 0.29 -2.93 -6.63
N VAL A 14 -0.43 -1.84 -6.38
CA VAL A 14 -1.38 -1.24 -7.34
C VAL A 14 -0.85 0.13 -7.75
N PRO A 15 -0.15 0.26 -8.90
CA PRO A 15 0.40 1.54 -9.33
C PRO A 15 -0.74 2.48 -9.76
N TRP A 16 -0.97 3.55 -9.00
CA TRP A 16 -2.06 4.50 -9.26
C TRP A 16 -2.00 5.07 -10.70
N ASN A 17 -0.82 5.51 -11.15
CA ASN A 17 -0.63 6.04 -12.50
C ASN A 17 -0.91 5.05 -13.64
N TYR A 18 -0.84 3.74 -13.36
CA TYR A 18 -1.20 2.71 -14.32
C TYR A 18 -2.72 2.60 -14.48
N HIS A 19 -3.47 2.89 -13.42
CA HIS A 19 -4.92 2.80 -13.43
C HIS A 19 -5.62 4.14 -13.70
N GLU A 20 -4.99 5.29 -13.42
CA GLU A 20 -5.51 6.64 -13.68
C GLU A 20 -4.51 7.48 -14.48
N PRO A 21 -4.30 7.19 -15.78
CA PRO A 21 -3.35 7.91 -16.61
C PRO A 21 -3.70 9.40 -16.81
N GLN A 22 -4.97 9.76 -16.66
CA GLN A 22 -5.46 11.14 -16.66
C GLN A 22 -6.45 11.31 -15.50
N PRO A 23 -6.59 12.53 -14.92
CA PRO A 23 -7.52 12.75 -13.81
C PRO A 23 -8.94 12.30 -14.16
N GLY A 24 -9.51 11.42 -13.35
CA GLY A 24 -10.87 10.86 -13.51
C GLY A 24 -11.01 9.78 -14.59
N VAL A 25 -9.95 9.43 -15.32
CA VAL A 25 -9.99 8.41 -16.38
C VAL A 25 -9.37 7.12 -15.86
N TYR A 26 -10.23 6.19 -15.44
CA TYR A 26 -9.81 4.92 -14.84
C TYR A 26 -9.78 3.77 -15.85
N ASN A 27 -8.74 2.94 -15.81
CA ASN A 27 -8.62 1.74 -16.62
C ASN A 27 -8.28 0.50 -15.76
N PHE A 28 -9.23 -0.43 -15.68
CA PHE A 28 -9.11 -1.73 -15.03
C PHE A 28 -9.39 -2.88 -16.02
N ASN A 29 -9.13 -2.69 -17.30
CA ASN A 29 -9.36 -3.70 -18.34
C ASN A 29 -8.04 -4.35 -18.80
N GLY A 30 -8.14 -5.55 -19.37
CA GLY A 30 -7.00 -6.26 -19.97
C GLY A 30 -5.89 -6.49 -18.96
N SER A 31 -4.66 -6.08 -19.27
CA SER A 31 -3.52 -6.22 -18.34
C SER A 31 -3.63 -5.37 -17.06
N ARG A 32 -4.64 -4.50 -16.96
CA ARG A 32 -4.92 -3.66 -15.77
C ARG A 32 -6.06 -4.22 -14.93
N ASP A 33 -6.57 -5.40 -15.25
CA ASP A 33 -7.67 -6.00 -14.52
C ASP A 33 -7.19 -6.62 -13.21
N LEU A 34 -7.24 -5.80 -12.16
CA LEU A 34 -6.95 -6.19 -10.79
C LEU A 34 -7.87 -7.32 -10.31
N ILE A 35 -9.14 -7.32 -10.72
CA ILE A 35 -10.13 -8.28 -10.25
C ILE A 35 -9.89 -9.65 -10.90
N ALA A 36 -9.55 -9.67 -12.18
CA ALA A 36 -9.08 -10.89 -12.84
C ALA A 36 -7.84 -11.45 -12.13
N PHE A 37 -6.86 -10.60 -11.76
CA PHE A 37 -5.68 -11.08 -11.05
C PHE A 37 -5.99 -11.66 -9.66
N LEU A 38 -6.89 -11.03 -8.90
CA LEU A 38 -7.36 -11.56 -7.61
C LEU A 38 -8.10 -12.90 -7.76
N ASN A 39 -8.91 -13.05 -8.81
CA ASN A 39 -9.55 -14.32 -9.18
C ASN A 39 -8.51 -15.42 -9.45
N GLU A 40 -7.50 -15.13 -10.27
CA GLU A 40 -6.44 -16.09 -10.60
C GLU A 40 -5.66 -16.53 -9.36
N ALA A 41 -5.37 -15.59 -8.44
CA ALA A 41 -4.76 -15.92 -7.15
C ALA A 41 -5.66 -16.84 -6.31
N ALA A 42 -6.98 -16.58 -6.29
CA ALA A 42 -7.95 -17.42 -5.58
C ALA A 42 -8.04 -18.83 -6.19
N LEU A 43 -8.10 -18.95 -7.52
CA LEU A 43 -8.09 -20.24 -8.24
C LEU A 43 -6.81 -21.03 -7.97
N ALA A 44 -5.68 -20.34 -7.82
CA ALA A 44 -4.40 -20.94 -7.44
C ALA A 44 -4.28 -21.26 -5.93
N ASN A 45 -5.32 -21.00 -5.13
CA ASN A 45 -5.35 -21.14 -3.68
C ASN A 45 -4.23 -20.34 -2.98
N LEU A 46 -4.10 -19.06 -3.37
CA LEU A 46 -3.16 -18.10 -2.80
C LEU A 46 -3.94 -16.96 -2.12
N LEU A 47 -3.55 -16.68 -0.88
CA LEU A 47 -3.96 -15.47 -0.15
C LEU A 47 -3.24 -14.25 -0.73
N VAL A 48 -3.75 -13.06 -0.44
CA VAL A 48 -3.24 -11.80 -0.98
C VAL A 48 -2.92 -10.82 0.14
N ILE A 49 -1.69 -10.30 0.11
CA ILE A 49 -1.26 -9.12 0.85
C ILE A 49 -1.22 -7.96 -0.15
N LEU A 50 -2.16 -7.02 -0.03
CA LEU A 50 -2.30 -5.95 -1.01
C LEU A 50 -1.51 -4.70 -0.58
N ARG A 51 -0.74 -4.10 -1.50
CA ARG A 51 -0.04 -2.83 -1.25
C ARG A 51 -0.55 -1.75 -2.23
N PRO A 52 -1.70 -1.12 -1.97
CA PRO A 52 -2.37 -0.25 -2.93
C PRO A 52 -1.82 1.18 -3.00
N GLY A 53 -0.81 1.53 -2.19
CA GLY A 53 -0.16 2.84 -2.22
C GLY A 53 -0.80 3.88 -1.28
N PRO A 54 -0.91 5.16 -1.69
CA PRO A 54 -0.95 5.64 -3.08
C PRO A 54 0.42 5.78 -3.75
N TYR A 55 1.48 5.92 -2.95
CA TYR A 55 2.87 5.77 -3.39
C TYR A 55 3.34 4.34 -3.10
N ILE A 56 4.07 3.73 -4.03
CA ILE A 56 4.50 2.32 -3.97
C ILE A 56 6.01 2.12 -4.13
N CYS A 57 6.77 3.18 -4.46
CA CYS A 57 8.17 3.05 -4.85
C CYS A 57 8.35 2.07 -6.03
N ALA A 58 8.82 0.86 -5.74
CA ALA A 58 8.84 -0.31 -6.62
C ALA A 58 9.61 -0.14 -7.94
N GLU A 59 10.58 0.78 -7.98
CA GLU A 59 11.34 1.14 -9.19
C GLU A 59 10.40 1.44 -10.39
N TRP A 60 9.21 1.94 -10.08
CA TRP A 60 8.15 2.25 -11.03
C TRP A 60 8.10 3.76 -11.26
N GLU A 61 7.64 4.16 -12.45
CA GLU A 61 7.53 5.56 -12.84
C GLU A 61 6.85 6.39 -11.73
N MET A 62 7.57 7.42 -11.27
CA MET A 62 7.17 8.32 -10.19
C MET A 62 6.64 7.61 -8.92
N GLY A 63 7.15 6.40 -8.62
CA GLY A 63 6.72 5.59 -7.49
C GLY A 63 5.23 5.22 -7.53
N GLY A 64 4.65 5.12 -8.73
CA GLY A 64 3.23 4.85 -8.95
C GLY A 64 2.33 6.08 -8.88
N LEU A 65 2.84 7.27 -8.50
CA LEU A 65 2.04 8.49 -8.50
C LEU A 65 1.79 8.99 -9.94
N PRO A 66 0.60 9.49 -10.26
CA PRO A 66 0.35 10.06 -11.59
C PRO A 66 1.08 11.38 -11.80
N SER A 67 1.73 11.53 -12.95
CA SER A 67 2.48 12.74 -13.30
C SER A 67 1.62 13.99 -13.41
N TRP A 68 0.31 13.83 -13.69
CA TRP A 68 -0.63 14.95 -13.74
C TRP A 68 -0.80 15.66 -12.39
N LEU A 69 -0.40 15.04 -11.26
CA LEU A 69 -0.33 15.73 -9.97
C LEU A 69 0.59 16.96 -10.03
N LEU A 70 1.66 16.89 -10.82
CA LEU A 70 2.66 17.96 -10.98
C LEU A 70 2.16 19.15 -11.82
N GLN A 71 0.95 19.10 -12.37
CA GLN A 71 0.33 20.28 -13.00
C GLN A 71 0.06 21.39 -11.98
N LYS A 72 0.08 21.07 -10.68
CA LYS A 72 0.10 22.01 -9.57
C LYS A 72 1.55 22.16 -9.07
N PRO A 73 2.28 23.23 -9.43
CA PRO A 73 3.71 23.32 -9.17
C PRO A 73 4.09 23.29 -7.68
N GLU A 74 3.20 23.80 -6.82
CA GLU A 74 3.42 23.89 -5.37
C GLU A 74 2.94 22.66 -4.59
N ILE A 75 2.57 21.57 -5.28
CA ILE A 75 2.03 20.38 -4.63
C ILE A 75 3.10 19.65 -3.80
N HIS A 76 2.79 19.40 -2.53
CA HIS A 76 3.63 18.59 -1.66
C HIS A 76 3.14 17.15 -1.64
N LEU A 77 3.73 16.31 -2.51
CA LEU A 77 3.40 14.88 -2.59
C LEU A 77 3.69 14.15 -1.28
N ARG A 78 2.87 13.12 -0.98
CA ARG A 78 3.01 12.29 0.25
C ARG A 78 2.98 13.13 1.54
N THR A 79 2.14 14.17 1.56
CA THR A 79 1.89 15.02 2.73
C THR A 79 0.40 15.29 2.88
N SER A 80 0.00 16.05 3.89
CA SER A 80 -1.36 16.53 4.08
C SER A 80 -1.70 17.75 3.23
N ASP A 81 -0.96 18.01 2.15
CA ASP A 81 -1.30 19.00 1.13
C ASP A 81 -2.74 18.77 0.65
N PRO A 82 -3.63 19.78 0.72
CA PRO A 82 -5.04 19.62 0.37
C PRO A 82 -5.26 19.14 -1.07
N ASP A 83 -4.42 19.57 -2.00
CA ASP A 83 -4.53 19.19 -3.41
C ASP A 83 -4.09 17.75 -3.64
N PHE A 84 -3.05 17.31 -2.93
CA PHE A 84 -2.61 15.92 -2.95
C PHE A 84 -3.65 15.01 -2.29
N LEU A 85 -4.16 15.37 -1.10
CA LEU A 85 -5.18 14.60 -0.39
C LEU A 85 -6.48 14.49 -1.21
N ALA A 86 -6.92 15.56 -1.87
CA ALA A 86 -8.11 15.51 -2.72
C ALA A 86 -7.96 14.51 -3.87
N ALA A 87 -6.79 14.45 -4.50
CA ALA A 87 -6.50 13.48 -5.55
C ALA A 87 -6.43 12.04 -5.01
N VAL A 88 -5.75 11.83 -3.88
CA VAL A 88 -5.67 10.55 -3.18
C VAL A 88 -7.06 10.03 -2.78
N ASP A 89 -7.92 10.91 -2.27
CA ASP A 89 -9.29 10.58 -1.91
C ASP A 89 -10.11 10.14 -3.12
N SER A 90 -9.98 10.86 -4.24
CA SER A 90 -10.65 10.49 -5.49
C SER A 90 -10.22 9.10 -5.96
N TRP A 91 -8.91 8.83 -5.94
CA TRP A 91 -8.36 7.54 -6.34
C TRP A 91 -8.87 6.39 -5.47
N PHE A 92 -8.77 6.51 -4.15
CA PHE A 92 -9.18 5.43 -3.25
C PHE A 92 -10.69 5.24 -3.18
N LYS A 93 -11.50 6.29 -3.42
CA LYS A 93 -12.95 6.14 -3.61
C LYS A 93 -13.31 5.32 -4.85
N VAL A 94 -12.39 5.14 -5.80
CA VAL A 94 -12.56 4.21 -6.92
C VAL A 94 -11.98 2.83 -6.61
N LEU A 95 -10.76 2.77 -6.08
CA LEU A 95 -10.05 1.50 -5.86
C LEU A 95 -10.65 0.68 -4.71
N LEU A 96 -10.85 1.29 -3.53
CA LEU A 96 -11.19 0.56 -2.31
C LEU A 96 -12.56 -0.14 -2.41
N PRO A 97 -13.63 0.47 -2.96
CA PRO A 97 -14.88 -0.23 -3.19
C PRO A 97 -14.78 -1.43 -4.14
N LYS A 98 -13.86 -1.40 -5.12
CA LYS A 98 -13.65 -2.54 -6.05
C LYS A 98 -13.02 -3.73 -5.34
N ILE A 99 -12.13 -3.50 -4.38
CA ILE A 99 -11.46 -4.57 -3.62
C ILE A 99 -12.23 -4.98 -2.36
N TYR A 100 -13.23 -4.22 -1.91
CA TYR A 100 -14.00 -4.53 -0.70
C TYR A 100 -14.63 -5.94 -0.71
N PRO A 101 -15.24 -6.43 -1.81
CA PRO A 101 -15.74 -7.81 -1.86
C PRO A 101 -14.64 -8.87 -1.76
N TRP A 102 -13.40 -8.49 -2.05
CA TRP A 102 -12.23 -9.38 -2.06
C TRP A 102 -11.53 -9.50 -0.71
N LEU A 103 -11.98 -8.76 0.30
CA LEU A 103 -11.48 -8.92 1.66
C LEU A 103 -11.82 -10.32 2.17
N TYR A 104 -10.89 -10.93 2.91
CA TYR A 104 -11.02 -12.31 3.38
C TYR A 104 -12.29 -12.53 4.21
N HIS A 105 -12.64 -11.57 5.07
CA HIS A 105 -13.84 -11.63 5.90
C HIS A 105 -15.15 -11.39 5.11
N ASN A 106 -15.06 -11.03 3.84
CA ASN A 106 -16.18 -10.92 2.89
C ASN A 106 -16.23 -12.11 1.91
N GLY A 107 -15.38 -13.11 2.10
CA GLY A 107 -15.30 -14.31 1.24
C GLY A 107 -14.27 -14.24 0.12
N GLY A 108 -13.47 -13.17 0.05
CA GLY A 108 -12.34 -13.07 -0.88
C GLY A 108 -11.03 -13.63 -0.33
N ASN A 109 -9.90 -13.25 -0.93
CA ASN A 109 -8.56 -13.75 -0.58
C ASN A 109 -7.59 -12.67 -0.05
N ILE A 110 -8.01 -11.41 0.10
CA ILE A 110 -7.17 -10.33 0.66
C ILE A 110 -7.18 -10.39 2.19
N ILE A 111 -6.04 -10.75 2.78
CA ILE A 111 -5.90 -10.94 4.24
C ILE A 111 -5.36 -9.71 4.97
N SER A 112 -4.59 -8.87 4.29
CA SER A 112 -4.05 -7.64 4.85
C SER A 112 -3.78 -6.61 3.75
N ILE A 113 -3.76 -5.35 4.15
CA ILE A 113 -3.53 -4.23 3.24
C ILE A 113 -2.53 -3.26 3.86
N GLN A 114 -1.50 -2.93 3.09
CA GLN A 114 -0.54 -1.92 3.49
C GLN A 114 -1.10 -0.51 3.27
N VAL A 115 -0.87 0.38 4.23
CA VAL A 115 -1.15 1.81 4.10
C VAL A 115 0.17 2.51 3.81
N GLU A 116 0.26 3.22 2.68
CA GLU A 116 1.49 3.88 2.23
C GLU A 116 2.63 2.85 1.95
N ASN A 117 3.86 3.32 1.81
CA ASN A 117 5.07 2.55 1.54
C ASN A 117 6.32 3.27 2.07
N GLU A 118 6.93 2.71 3.12
CA GLU A 118 8.19 3.21 3.70
C GLU A 118 8.13 4.72 3.97
N TYR A 119 7.05 5.17 4.59
CA TYR A 119 6.84 6.59 4.85
C TYR A 119 7.93 7.17 5.75
N GLY A 120 8.54 6.33 6.59
CA GLY A 120 9.68 6.63 7.43
C GLY A 120 10.91 7.10 6.66
N SER A 121 11.09 6.65 5.42
CA SER A 121 12.17 7.06 4.53
C SER A 121 11.86 8.38 3.81
N TYR A 122 10.64 8.93 3.98
CA TYR A 122 10.24 10.20 3.38
C TYR A 122 10.39 11.36 4.36
N ARG A 123 11.10 12.41 3.92
CA ARG A 123 11.51 13.55 4.77
C ARG A 123 10.38 14.31 5.46
N ALA A 124 9.15 14.23 4.96
CA ALA A 124 8.04 15.04 5.47
C ALA A 124 7.61 14.64 6.87
N CYS A 125 7.66 13.35 7.22
CA CYS A 125 7.23 12.83 8.52
C CYS A 125 5.84 13.37 8.95
N ASP A 126 4.90 13.45 8.00
CA ASP A 126 3.57 14.00 8.22
C ASP A 126 2.58 12.94 8.73
N PHE A 127 2.37 12.93 10.05
CA PHE A 127 1.39 12.03 10.66
C PHE A 127 -0.07 12.40 10.37
N SER A 128 -0.37 13.62 9.93
CA SER A 128 -1.73 13.98 9.50
C SER A 128 -2.07 13.28 8.20
N TYR A 129 -1.11 13.21 7.27
CA TYR A 129 -1.23 12.41 6.05
C TYR A 129 -1.47 10.93 6.35
N MET A 130 -0.63 10.31 7.20
CA MET A 130 -0.77 8.89 7.54
C MET A 130 -2.11 8.60 8.25
N ARG A 131 -2.55 9.47 9.16
CA ARG A 131 -3.87 9.36 9.80
C ARG A 131 -5.02 9.51 8.82
N HIS A 132 -4.89 10.41 7.84
CA HIS A 132 -5.88 10.59 6.79
C HIS A 132 -6.04 9.32 5.95
N LEU A 133 -4.93 8.72 5.49
CA LEU A 133 -4.98 7.45 4.76
C LEU A 133 -5.61 6.32 5.59
N ALA A 134 -5.17 6.16 6.84
CA ALA A 134 -5.72 5.14 7.73
C ALA A 134 -7.23 5.33 7.92
N GLY A 135 -7.67 6.56 8.17
CA GLY A 135 -9.09 6.92 8.32
C GLY A 135 -9.89 6.64 7.04
N LEU A 136 -9.34 6.98 5.87
CA LEU A 136 -9.98 6.71 4.58
C LEU A 136 -10.14 5.20 4.33
N PHE A 137 -9.12 4.41 4.62
CA PHE A 137 -9.18 2.95 4.48
C PHE A 137 -10.21 2.37 5.45
N ARG A 138 -10.25 2.82 6.70
CA ARG A 138 -11.28 2.39 7.67
C ARG A 138 -12.68 2.78 7.24
N ALA A 139 -12.87 4.00 6.74
CA ALA A 139 -14.17 4.47 6.26
C ALA A 139 -14.70 3.63 5.09
N LEU A 140 -13.82 3.16 4.19
CA LEU A 140 -14.22 2.45 2.98
C LEU A 140 -14.14 0.91 3.09
N LEU A 141 -13.33 0.38 4.01
CA LEU A 141 -13.11 -1.07 4.16
C LEU A 141 -13.58 -1.64 5.52
N GLY A 142 -13.93 -0.79 6.47
CA GLY A 142 -14.30 -1.17 7.82
C GLY A 142 -13.12 -1.59 8.72
N GLU A 143 -13.47 -2.02 9.93
CA GLU A 143 -12.50 -2.28 11.01
C GLU A 143 -11.87 -3.68 10.96
N LYS A 144 -12.47 -4.62 10.20
CA LYS A 144 -12.07 -6.04 10.26
C LYS A 144 -10.79 -6.38 9.52
N ILE A 145 -10.46 -5.64 8.46
CA ILE A 145 -9.24 -5.91 7.68
C ILE A 145 -8.00 -5.48 8.47
N LEU A 146 -6.94 -6.30 8.45
CA LEU A 146 -5.65 -5.93 9.00
C LEU A 146 -4.98 -4.88 8.11
N LEU A 147 -4.84 -3.67 8.64
CA LEU A 147 -4.06 -2.61 8.01
C LEU A 147 -2.67 -2.55 8.65
N PHE A 148 -1.63 -2.41 7.82
CA PHE A 148 -0.25 -2.41 8.28
C PHE A 148 0.61 -1.36 7.56
N THR A 149 1.76 -1.04 8.12
CA THR A 149 2.82 -0.25 7.46
C THR A 149 4.10 -1.08 7.36
N THR A 150 4.99 -0.71 6.43
CA THR A 150 6.29 -1.34 6.22
C THR A 150 7.34 -0.25 6.10
N ASP A 151 8.40 -0.36 6.89
CA ASP A 151 9.55 0.54 6.86
C ASP A 151 10.84 -0.21 7.19
N GLY A 152 11.98 0.28 6.71
CA GLY A 152 13.26 -0.16 7.26
C GLY A 152 13.39 0.17 8.77
N PRO A 153 14.28 -0.51 9.51
CA PRO A 153 14.40 -0.34 10.97
C PRO A 153 14.61 1.12 11.42
N GLU A 154 15.30 1.92 10.61
CA GLU A 154 15.58 3.34 10.88
C GLU A 154 14.39 4.27 10.58
N GLY A 155 13.45 3.84 9.73
CA GLY A 155 12.28 4.61 9.30
C GLY A 155 11.11 4.56 10.28
N LEU A 156 11.14 3.63 11.23
CA LEU A 156 10.00 3.36 12.14
C LEU A 156 9.48 4.59 12.88
N LYS A 157 10.35 5.57 13.18
CA LYS A 157 9.97 6.82 13.86
C LYS A 157 8.87 7.59 13.12
N CYS A 158 8.95 7.66 11.79
CA CYS A 158 8.04 8.44 10.96
C CYS A 158 7.05 7.57 10.16
N GLY A 159 7.35 6.27 9.99
CA GLY A 159 6.49 5.36 9.24
C GLY A 159 5.46 4.57 10.06
N SER A 160 5.66 4.46 11.38
CA SER A 160 4.70 3.78 12.26
C SER A 160 3.52 4.68 12.63
N LEU A 161 2.31 4.11 12.69
CA LEU A 161 1.12 4.83 13.16
C LEU A 161 0.28 3.94 14.08
N GLN A 162 -0.13 4.49 15.23
CA GLN A 162 -1.03 3.78 16.15
C GLN A 162 -2.32 3.36 15.45
N GLY A 163 -2.72 2.09 15.63
CA GLY A 163 -3.90 1.50 14.97
C GLY A 163 -3.60 0.78 13.65
N LEU A 164 -2.38 0.94 13.12
CA LEU A 164 -1.84 0.13 12.03
C LEU A 164 -0.79 -0.83 12.60
N TYR A 165 -0.74 -2.06 12.09
CA TYR A 165 0.29 -3.02 12.50
C TYR A 165 1.63 -2.63 11.86
N THR A 166 2.67 -2.44 12.65
CA THR A 166 4.00 -2.06 12.13
C THR A 166 4.77 -3.31 11.69
N THR A 167 5.29 -3.29 10.47
CA THR A 167 6.21 -4.32 9.95
C THR A 167 7.52 -3.68 9.52
N VAL A 168 8.57 -4.49 9.39
CA VAL A 168 9.88 -4.06 8.92
C VAL A 168 10.29 -4.83 7.68
N ASP A 169 11.04 -4.18 6.79
CA ASP A 169 11.78 -4.85 5.72
C ASP A 169 13.29 -4.70 5.89
N PHE A 170 14.03 -5.63 5.29
CA PHE A 170 15.48 -5.64 5.28
C PHE A 170 16.00 -6.56 4.17
N GLY A 171 17.19 -6.24 3.67
CA GLY A 171 17.90 -7.07 2.70
C GLY A 171 18.73 -8.20 3.35
N PRO A 172 19.33 -9.09 2.54
CA PRO A 172 20.10 -10.24 3.02
C PRO A 172 21.37 -9.89 3.81
N GLY A 173 21.79 -8.61 3.79
CA GLY A 173 23.02 -8.13 4.44
C GLY A 173 22.83 -7.45 5.79
N LEU A 174 21.62 -7.46 6.36
CA LEU A 174 21.41 -6.85 7.68
C LEU A 174 22.17 -7.67 8.73
N LYS A 175 23.28 -7.13 9.25
CA LYS A 175 23.97 -7.74 10.40
C LYS A 175 23.00 -7.76 11.57
N GLN A 176 22.78 -8.92 12.19
CA GLN A 176 22.01 -9.08 13.43
C GLN A 176 22.61 -8.15 14.50
N GLY A 177 22.02 -6.97 14.63
CA GLY A 177 22.27 -6.02 15.72
C GLY A 177 21.22 -6.13 16.83
N LEU A 178 20.56 -7.28 16.96
CA LEU A 178 19.81 -7.59 18.17
C LEU A 178 20.84 -8.07 19.21
N GLY A 179 21.29 -7.13 20.04
CA GLY A 179 22.13 -7.41 21.19
C GLY A 179 21.50 -8.46 22.08
N VAL A 180 22.01 -9.69 22.00
CA VAL A 180 22.01 -10.59 23.13
C VAL A 180 23.19 -10.12 23.98
N GLU A 181 22.90 -9.36 25.04
CA GLU A 181 23.84 -9.25 26.15
C GLU A 181 24.06 -10.67 26.70
N SER A 182 25.16 -11.28 26.31
CA SER A 182 25.71 -12.41 27.06
C SER A 182 26.26 -11.84 28.36
N GLY A 183 25.47 -11.94 29.42
CA GLY A 183 25.98 -11.78 30.77
C GLY A 183 27.05 -12.82 31.05
N GLU A 184 28.25 -12.36 31.36
CA GLU A 184 29.21 -13.00 32.25
C GLU A 184 29.51 -12.04 33.41
#